data_AF-A0A9E0KS57-F1
#
_entry.id   AF-A0A9E0KS57-F1
#
_cell.length_a   1.000
_cell.length_b   1.000
_cell.length_c   1.000
_cell.angle_alpha   90.00
_cell.angle_beta   90.00
_cell.angle_gamma   90.00
#
_symmetry.space_group_name_H-M   'P 1'
#
loop_
_entity.id
_entity.type
_entity.pdbx_description
1 polymer ?
#
loop_
_entity_poly.entity_id
_entity_poly.type
_entity_poly.pdbx_seq_one_letter_code
_entity_poly.pdbx_strand_id
1 'polypeptide(L)'
;MSRRRECLLVVGLFVITVIVSAVFWAALPTEYRANQSTDYLYVYEPVARSIAAGNGIILDGEIATRYPPGFSILLAGVFRLGNALHVADETMLLTFRLVCVGLAVVLVYGLGRLVWSPRAALIPALTWMTYPFSLWLAKQPNSEVPFVPALYAALWLFWLALLRGRGGVRSWALFLIAGALTGAAMLIRPAAIGLSIMMALTILLFATHRTALRTRLGYGALVVLGSILVVLPWEAAVHARTSEIIPLSSGGAMTIHDGLTFLVALKEYRREVNVPDDVADMMWAIHERRNETTTTGGVFRVVAEEARAAPIAFGKLMLIKLARSWYGIDSRMLELPTLLIQGVYLVFIVWGTVYCWRQGGALRRMIGGNWLIVGYFWGMTSLVVPLLRYMAPVMGLLMLTLPGVYYSLATRRRRHTTSTTASASNDF
;
A
#
# COMPACT_ATOMS: atom_id res chain seq x y z
N MET A 1 -16.22 23.85 -11.47
CA MET A 1 -15.21 24.58 -10.65
C MET A 1 -14.15 25.09 -11.61
N SER A 2 -13.73 26.36 -11.53
CA SER A 2 -12.68 26.86 -12.43
C SER A 2 -11.34 26.17 -12.14
N ARG A 3 -10.47 26.03 -13.15
CA ARG A 3 -9.13 25.42 -12.98
C ARG A 3 -8.34 26.09 -11.84
N ARG A 4 -8.46 27.41 -11.70
CA ARG A 4 -7.83 28.18 -10.61
C ARG A 4 -8.29 27.72 -9.22
N ARG A 5 -9.61 27.53 -9.03
CA ARG A 5 -10.17 27.04 -7.76
C ARG A 5 -9.73 25.59 -7.47
N GLU A 6 -9.59 24.76 -8.49
CA GLU A 6 -9.09 23.39 -8.32
C GLU A 6 -7.62 23.35 -7.93
N CYS A 7 -6.78 24.21 -8.53
CA CYS A 7 -5.38 24.36 -8.13
C CYS A 7 -5.25 24.81 -6.67
N LEU A 8 -6.00 25.86 -6.28
CA LEU A 8 -6.00 26.34 -4.89
C LEU A 8 -6.47 25.27 -3.91
N LEU A 9 -7.45 24.44 -4.28
CA LEU A 9 -7.90 23.33 -3.45
C LEU A 9 -6.83 22.27 -3.27
N VAL A 10 -6.11 21.91 -4.35
CA VAL A 10 -5.00 20.94 -4.29
C VAL A 10 -3.86 21.44 -3.42
N VAL A 11 -3.45 22.70 -3.59
CA VAL A 11 -2.43 23.33 -2.74
C VAL A 11 -2.89 23.40 -1.30
N GLY A 12 -4.15 23.79 -1.06
CA GLY A 12 -4.74 23.82 0.28
C GLY A 12 -4.76 22.43 0.94
N LEU A 13 -5.14 21.38 0.21
CA LEU A 13 -5.09 19.99 0.71
C LEU A 13 -3.67 19.58 1.11
N PHE A 14 -2.67 19.90 0.27
CA PHE A 14 -1.28 19.60 0.57
C PHE A 14 -0.83 20.30 1.86
N VAL A 15 -1.05 21.61 1.97
CA VAL A 15 -0.63 22.41 3.13
C VAL A 15 -1.34 21.95 4.40
N ILE A 16 -2.66 21.74 4.36
CA ILE A 16 -3.43 21.26 5.52
C ILE A 16 -2.94 19.87 5.95
N THR A 17 -2.62 18.99 5.00
CA THR A 17 -2.09 17.66 5.32
C THR A 17 -0.76 17.73 6.07
N VAL A 18 0.15 18.62 5.63
CA VAL A 18 1.43 18.86 6.30
C VAL A 18 1.18 19.35 7.74
N ILE A 19 0.26 20.30 7.93
CA ILE A 19 -0.08 20.83 9.25
C ILE A 19 -0.67 19.74 10.14
N VAL A 20 -1.68 19.00 9.66
CA VAL A 20 -2.33 17.92 10.42
C VAL A 20 -1.31 16.85 10.83
N SER A 21 -0.42 16.46 9.92
CA SER A 21 0.61 15.45 10.21
C SER A 21 1.62 15.97 11.24
N ALA A 22 2.09 17.20 11.10
CA ALA A 22 3.01 17.83 12.05
C ALA A 22 2.38 17.98 13.44
N VAL A 23 1.13 18.45 13.52
CA VAL A 23 0.38 18.58 14.79
C VAL A 23 0.17 17.21 15.43
N PHE A 24 -0.24 16.21 14.67
CA PHE A 24 -0.40 14.85 15.17
C PHE A 24 0.91 14.32 15.79
N TRP A 25 2.04 14.47 15.10
CA TRP A 25 3.33 14.01 15.62
C TRP A 25 3.82 14.81 16.83
N ALA A 26 3.59 16.12 16.85
CA ALA A 26 3.94 16.97 17.99
C ALA A 26 3.10 16.64 19.24
N ALA A 27 1.85 16.22 19.05
CA ALA A 27 0.94 15.84 20.13
C ALA A 27 1.19 14.42 20.69
N LEU A 28 2.03 13.60 20.04
CA LEU A 28 2.34 12.26 20.54
C LEU A 28 3.17 12.33 21.84
N PRO A 29 2.89 11.45 22.83
CA PRO A 29 3.78 11.21 23.95
C PRO A 29 5.23 10.96 23.50
N THR A 30 6.20 11.43 24.28
CA THR A 30 7.64 11.35 23.94
C THR A 30 8.09 9.93 23.59
N GLU A 31 7.59 8.93 24.30
CA GLU A 31 7.83 7.50 24.04
C GLU A 31 7.42 7.06 22.61
N TYR A 32 6.38 7.65 22.04
CA TYR A 32 5.90 7.34 20.69
C TYR A 32 6.51 8.22 19.61
N ARG A 33 7.13 9.35 19.97
CA ARG A 33 7.83 10.23 19.03
C ARG A 33 9.17 9.63 18.56
N ALA A 34 9.81 8.82 19.40
CA ALA A 34 11.10 8.20 19.07
C ALA A 34 11.01 7.32 17.81
N ASN A 35 12.11 7.27 17.04
CA ASN A 35 12.23 6.34 15.93
C ASN A 35 12.47 4.92 16.48
N GLN A 36 11.62 3.99 16.05
CA GLN A 36 11.63 2.58 16.47
C GLN A 36 11.83 1.66 15.26
N SER A 37 12.12 2.22 14.09
CA SER A 37 12.28 1.46 12.85
C SER A 37 13.66 0.81 12.79
N THR A 38 13.72 -0.47 13.15
CA THR A 38 14.96 -1.25 13.10
C THR A 38 15.49 -1.38 11.67
N ASP A 39 14.60 -1.56 10.69
CA ASP A 39 14.99 -1.64 9.27
C ASP A 39 15.66 -0.34 8.80
N TYR A 40 15.17 0.82 9.28
CA TYR A 40 15.80 2.10 8.97
C TYR A 40 17.21 2.19 9.56
N LEU A 41 17.35 1.94 10.86
CA LEU A 41 18.62 2.12 11.58
C LEU A 41 19.71 1.15 11.12
N TYR A 42 19.36 -0.12 10.89
CA TYR A 42 20.34 -1.18 10.63
C TYR A 42 20.55 -1.47 9.13
N VAL A 43 19.67 -1.00 8.25
CA VAL A 43 19.77 -1.32 6.82
C VAL A 43 19.63 -0.09 5.94
N TYR A 44 18.50 0.62 5.99
CA TYR A 44 18.24 1.68 5.01
C TYR A 44 19.15 2.89 5.17
N GLU A 45 19.36 3.38 6.39
CA GLU A 45 20.23 4.53 6.65
C GLU A 45 21.70 4.22 6.31
N PRO A 46 22.33 3.13 6.80
CA PRO A 46 23.71 2.81 6.43
C PRO A 46 23.94 2.71 4.92
N VAL A 47 23.04 2.05 4.19
CA VAL A 47 23.12 1.95 2.72
C VAL A 47 22.93 3.32 2.07
N ALA A 48 21.99 4.13 2.55
CA ALA A 48 21.78 5.48 2.04
C ALA A 48 23.01 6.39 2.25
N ARG A 49 23.69 6.27 3.40
CA ARG A 49 24.95 6.97 3.68
C ARG A 49 26.06 6.51 2.75
N SER A 50 26.18 5.21 2.51
CA SER A 50 27.12 4.63 1.54
C SER A 50 26.89 5.20 0.13
N ILE A 51 25.64 5.25 -0.33
CA ILE A 51 25.29 5.84 -1.63
C ILE A 51 25.63 7.35 -1.66
N ALA A 52 25.31 8.08 -0.59
CA ALA A 52 25.58 9.52 -0.51
C ALA A 52 27.08 9.84 -0.53
N ALA A 53 27.92 8.96 0.03
CA ALA A 53 29.38 9.03 0.01
C ALA A 53 30.00 8.60 -1.33
N GLY A 54 29.22 8.08 -2.27
CA GLY A 54 29.71 7.61 -3.58
C GLY A 54 30.22 6.18 -3.59
N ASN A 55 30.05 5.42 -2.50
CA ASN A 55 30.50 4.03 -2.40
C ASN A 55 29.52 3.03 -3.09
N GLY A 56 28.32 3.49 -3.45
CA GLY A 56 27.28 2.66 -4.05
C GLY A 56 26.38 1.98 -3.03
N ILE A 57 25.61 0.98 -3.49
CA ILE A 57 24.57 0.28 -2.71
C ILE A 57 25.23 -0.85 -1.90
N ILE A 58 26.02 -0.48 -0.90
CA ILE A 58 26.85 -1.40 -0.11
C ILE A 58 26.43 -1.36 1.37
N LEU A 59 26.47 -2.52 2.01
CA LEU A 59 26.37 -2.72 3.46
C LEU A 59 27.45 -3.73 3.87
N ASP A 60 28.24 -3.40 4.89
CA ASP A 60 29.29 -4.28 5.42
C ASP A 60 30.29 -4.81 4.36
N GLY A 61 30.56 -4.00 3.32
CA GLY A 61 31.48 -4.33 2.23
C GLY A 61 30.86 -5.13 1.07
N GLU A 62 29.61 -5.57 1.21
CA GLU A 62 28.90 -6.32 0.17
C GLU A 62 27.74 -5.53 -0.44
N ILE A 63 27.28 -5.94 -1.63
CA ILE A 63 26.08 -5.35 -2.23
C ILE A 63 24.86 -5.63 -1.34
N ALA A 64 24.14 -4.58 -0.95
CA ALA A 64 23.00 -4.72 -0.05
C ALA A 64 21.78 -5.30 -0.79
N THR A 65 21.53 -6.61 -0.64
CA THR A 65 20.43 -7.32 -1.33
C THR A 65 19.19 -7.56 -0.49
N ARG A 66 19.27 -7.32 0.83
CA ARG A 66 18.17 -7.61 1.77
C ARG A 66 16.89 -6.87 1.40
N TYR A 67 17.00 -5.59 1.05
CA TYR A 67 15.88 -4.77 0.60
C TYR A 67 16.18 -4.15 -0.77
N PRO A 68 15.15 -3.88 -1.59
CA PRO A 68 15.34 -3.15 -2.83
C PRO A 68 15.87 -1.73 -2.57
N PRO A 69 16.65 -1.16 -3.49
CA PRO A 69 17.50 0.00 -3.20
C PRO A 69 16.76 1.34 -3.24
N GLY A 70 15.54 1.38 -3.77
CA GLY A 70 14.82 2.61 -4.07
C GLY A 70 14.59 3.49 -2.83
N PHE A 71 14.31 2.90 -1.66
CA PHE A 71 14.19 3.71 -0.45
C PHE A 71 15.54 4.29 0.00
N SER A 72 16.61 3.50 0.00
CA SER A 72 17.96 3.98 0.34
C SER A 72 18.47 5.03 -0.65
N ILE A 73 18.15 4.91 -1.94
CA ILE A 73 18.46 5.91 -2.96
C ILE A 73 17.75 7.24 -2.67
N LEU A 74 16.46 7.18 -2.31
CA LEU A 74 15.71 8.39 -1.93
C LEU A 74 16.32 9.05 -0.69
N LEU A 75 16.64 8.27 0.34
CA LEU A 75 17.30 8.77 1.55
C LEU A 75 18.68 9.38 1.25
N ALA A 76 19.48 8.76 0.39
CA ALA A 76 20.75 9.31 -0.04
C ALA A 76 20.59 10.68 -0.70
N GLY A 77 19.56 10.86 -1.53
CA GLY A 77 19.19 12.15 -2.10
C GLY A 77 18.81 13.18 -1.03
N VAL A 78 18.05 12.77 -0.01
CA VAL A 78 17.67 13.62 1.13
C VAL A 78 18.91 14.09 1.90
N PHE A 79 19.84 13.18 2.23
CA PHE A 79 21.08 13.53 2.94
C PHE A 79 22.00 14.43 2.13
N ARG A 80 22.18 14.16 0.82
CA ARG A 80 22.98 15.02 -0.06
C ARG A 80 22.38 16.43 -0.17
N LEU A 81 21.06 16.54 -0.27
CA LEU A 81 20.38 17.83 -0.31
C LEU A 81 20.52 18.58 1.03
N GLY A 82 20.41 17.86 2.16
CA GLY A 82 20.65 18.43 3.49
C GLY A 82 22.05 19.02 3.63
N ASN A 83 23.07 18.25 3.24
CA ASN A 83 24.46 18.71 3.23
C ASN A 83 24.65 19.95 2.34
N ALA A 84 24.06 19.96 1.14
CA ALA A 84 24.17 21.09 0.21
C ALA A 84 23.46 22.35 0.71
N LEU A 85 22.39 22.21 1.49
CA LEU A 85 21.62 23.32 2.05
C LEU A 85 22.04 23.68 3.49
N HIS A 86 23.02 22.97 4.07
CA HIS A 86 23.42 23.07 5.47
C HIS A 86 22.24 22.86 6.46
N VAL A 87 21.33 21.94 6.14
CA VAL A 87 20.18 21.56 6.97
C VAL A 87 20.43 20.20 7.60
N ALA A 88 20.18 20.08 8.91
CA ALA A 88 20.34 18.83 9.64
C ALA A 88 19.49 17.69 9.07
N ASP A 89 20.02 16.47 9.09
CA ASP A 89 19.38 15.28 8.52
C ASP A 89 17.98 15.02 9.09
N GLU A 90 17.79 15.22 10.41
CA GLU A 90 16.50 15.05 11.06
C GLU A 90 15.43 15.95 10.45
N THR A 91 15.77 17.22 10.20
CA THR A 91 14.89 18.22 9.57
C THR A 91 14.61 17.86 8.11
N MET A 92 15.60 17.39 7.37
CA MET A 92 15.44 16.94 5.99
C MET A 92 14.56 15.69 5.88
N LEU A 93 14.75 14.72 6.76
CA LEU A 93 13.92 13.52 6.86
C LEU A 93 12.49 13.86 7.27
N LEU A 94 12.30 14.79 8.21
CA LEU A 94 10.97 15.29 8.57
C LEU A 94 10.28 15.93 7.36
N THR A 95 10.98 16.83 6.66
CA THR A 95 10.48 17.52 5.47
C THR A 95 10.10 16.52 4.37
N PHE A 96 10.98 15.56 4.08
CA PHE A 96 10.73 14.51 3.10
C PHE A 96 9.45 13.71 3.42
N ARG A 97 9.27 13.30 4.68
CA ARG A 97 8.08 12.57 5.11
C ARG A 97 6.81 13.40 4.97
N LEU A 98 6.83 14.67 5.40
CA LEU A 98 5.70 15.58 5.26
C LEU A 98 5.31 15.80 3.79
N VAL A 99 6.29 15.95 2.90
CA VAL A 99 6.07 16.05 1.46
C VAL A 99 5.41 14.77 0.93
N CYS A 100 5.92 13.59 1.29
CA CYS A 100 5.33 12.32 0.86
C CYS A 100 3.87 12.16 1.29
N VAL A 101 3.53 12.49 2.55
CA VAL A 101 2.15 12.41 3.05
C VAL A 101 1.24 13.43 2.35
N GLY A 102 1.71 14.66 2.16
CA GLY A 102 0.99 15.68 1.41
C GLY A 102 0.69 15.25 -0.02
N LEU A 103 1.70 14.70 -0.72
CA LEU A 103 1.53 14.15 -2.07
C LEU A 103 0.55 12.98 -2.09
N ALA A 104 0.60 12.09 -1.11
CA ALA A 104 -0.34 10.96 -1.01
C ALA A 104 -1.79 11.45 -0.93
N VAL A 105 -2.11 12.43 -0.07
CA VAL A 105 -3.48 13.00 0.03
C VAL A 105 -3.92 13.65 -1.27
N VAL A 106 -3.04 14.43 -1.92
CA VAL A 106 -3.33 15.05 -3.22
C VAL A 106 -3.63 14.00 -4.29
N LEU A 107 -2.89 12.90 -4.31
CA LEU A 107 -3.09 11.81 -5.26
C LEU A 107 -4.38 11.02 -4.97
N VAL A 108 -4.74 10.81 -3.69
CA VAL A 108 -6.05 10.23 -3.31
C VAL A 108 -7.20 11.12 -3.78
N TYR A 109 -7.09 12.44 -3.59
CA TYR A 109 -8.05 13.40 -4.17
C TYR A 109 -8.08 13.27 -5.69
N GLY A 110 -6.92 13.24 -6.36
CA GLY A 110 -6.80 13.09 -7.81
C GLY A 110 -7.46 11.82 -8.34
N LEU A 111 -7.28 10.68 -7.66
CA LEU A 111 -7.95 9.42 -7.94
C LEU A 111 -9.47 9.55 -7.77
N GLY A 112 -9.94 10.11 -6.64
CA GLY A 112 -11.36 10.37 -6.41
C GLY A 112 -11.99 11.25 -7.49
N ARG A 113 -11.26 12.27 -7.94
CA ARG A 113 -11.68 13.20 -9.00
C ARG A 113 -11.85 12.54 -10.37
N LEU A 114 -11.32 11.33 -10.59
CA LEU A 114 -11.54 10.60 -11.83
C LEU A 114 -13.02 10.22 -12.00
N VAL A 115 -13.71 9.90 -10.89
CA VAL A 115 -15.07 9.35 -10.88
C VAL A 115 -16.09 10.15 -10.07
N TRP A 116 -15.64 11.02 -9.16
CA TRP A 116 -16.49 11.86 -8.32
C TRP A 116 -16.40 13.34 -8.66
N SER A 117 -17.44 14.10 -8.28
CA SER A 117 -17.40 15.57 -8.30
C SER A 117 -16.31 16.12 -7.34
N PRO A 118 -15.85 17.38 -7.50
CA PRO A 118 -14.83 17.95 -6.62
C PRO A 118 -15.14 17.83 -5.13
N ARG A 119 -16.39 18.12 -4.75
CA ARG A 119 -16.82 18.04 -3.34
C ARG A 119 -16.82 16.62 -2.81
N ALA A 120 -17.31 15.67 -3.61
CA ALA A 120 -17.32 14.26 -3.22
C ALA A 120 -15.91 13.67 -3.14
N ALA A 121 -14.99 14.07 -4.03
CA ALA A 121 -13.60 13.63 -4.00
C ALA A 121 -12.81 14.13 -2.79
N LEU A 122 -13.29 15.15 -2.07
CA LEU A 122 -12.68 15.58 -0.81
C LEU A 122 -12.87 14.55 0.30
N ILE A 123 -13.97 13.79 0.29
CA ILE A 123 -14.25 12.78 1.33
C ILE A 123 -13.08 11.79 1.46
N PRO A 124 -12.68 11.03 0.42
CA PRO A 124 -11.55 10.09 0.55
C PRO A 124 -10.23 10.77 0.91
N ALA A 125 -9.98 11.98 0.41
CA ALA A 125 -8.75 12.72 0.69
C ALA A 125 -8.67 13.14 2.17
N LEU A 126 -9.74 13.71 2.71
CA LEU A 126 -9.84 14.09 4.11
C LEU A 126 -9.81 12.87 5.03
N THR A 127 -10.45 11.77 4.62
CA THR A 127 -10.38 10.51 5.35
C THR A 127 -8.95 9.96 5.38
N TRP A 128 -8.23 9.94 4.26
CA TRP A 128 -6.84 9.49 4.20
C TRP A 128 -5.91 10.39 5.02
N MET A 129 -6.09 11.71 4.93
CA MET A 129 -5.34 12.71 5.70
C MET A 129 -5.44 12.52 7.21
N THR A 130 -6.58 12.02 7.68
CA THR A 130 -6.87 11.80 9.11
C THR A 130 -6.82 10.33 9.52
N TYR A 131 -6.41 9.44 8.61
CA TYR A 131 -6.37 8.01 8.87
C TYR A 131 -5.24 7.69 9.85
N PRO A 132 -5.55 7.21 11.08
CA PRO A 132 -4.57 7.13 12.16
C PRO A 132 -3.38 6.24 11.82
N PHE A 133 -3.58 5.16 11.06
CA PHE A 133 -2.51 4.26 10.68
C PHE A 133 -1.58 4.84 9.61
N SER A 134 -2.08 5.69 8.71
CA SER A 134 -1.21 6.44 7.78
C SER A 134 -0.38 7.48 8.53
N LEU A 135 -1.02 8.23 9.44
CA LEU A 135 -0.35 9.21 10.29
C LEU A 135 0.73 8.55 11.18
N TRP A 136 0.45 7.37 11.71
CA TRP A 136 1.38 6.55 12.49
C TRP A 136 2.50 5.95 11.65
N LEU A 137 2.26 5.53 10.41
CA LEU A 137 3.35 5.03 9.57
C LEU A 137 4.31 6.16 9.17
N ALA A 138 3.78 7.36 8.99
CA ALA A 138 4.54 8.51 8.55
C ALA A 138 5.35 9.22 9.65
N LYS A 139 5.12 8.95 10.94
CA LYS A 139 5.92 9.52 12.03
C LYS A 139 7.38 9.06 12.05
N GLN A 140 7.76 8.08 11.23
CA GLN A 140 9.11 7.52 11.15
C GLN A 140 9.55 7.40 9.68
N PRO A 141 10.86 7.39 9.39
CA PRO A 141 11.40 7.22 8.04
C PRO A 141 11.28 5.77 7.58
N ASN A 142 10.04 5.33 7.38
CA ASN A 142 9.72 4.00 6.88
C ASN A 142 9.56 4.01 5.36
N SER A 143 9.86 2.90 4.70
CA SER A 143 9.73 2.80 3.24
C SER A 143 8.28 2.90 2.75
N GLU A 144 7.27 2.66 3.62
CA GLU A 144 5.86 2.94 3.33
C GLU A 144 5.63 4.40 2.92
N VAL A 145 6.38 5.33 3.52
CA VAL A 145 6.13 6.77 3.38
C VAL A 145 6.35 7.25 1.94
N PRO A 146 7.49 6.98 1.28
CA PRO A 146 7.64 7.27 -0.15
C PRO A 146 6.96 6.25 -1.07
N PHE A 147 6.69 5.03 -0.59
CA PHE A 147 5.99 4.01 -1.38
C PHE A 147 4.56 4.44 -1.73
N VAL A 148 3.81 4.97 -0.76
CA VAL A 148 2.40 5.39 -0.95
C VAL A 148 2.22 6.41 -2.08
N PRO A 149 2.93 7.55 -2.13
CA PRO A 149 2.76 8.50 -3.23
C PRO A 149 3.25 7.93 -4.57
N ALA A 150 4.30 7.10 -4.60
CA ALA A 150 4.72 6.42 -5.83
C ALA A 150 3.62 5.47 -6.35
N LEU A 151 3.04 4.65 -5.46
CA LEU A 151 1.91 3.76 -5.76
C LEU A 151 0.71 4.56 -6.27
N TYR A 152 0.30 5.61 -5.58
CA TYR A 152 -0.87 6.40 -5.98
C TYR A 152 -0.63 7.20 -7.27
N ALA A 153 0.60 7.65 -7.55
CA ALA A 153 0.93 8.29 -8.82
C ALA A 153 0.83 7.30 -9.98
N ALA A 154 1.36 6.08 -9.81
CA ALA A 154 1.23 5.00 -10.78
C ALA A 154 -0.25 4.67 -11.06
N LEU A 155 -1.04 4.48 -10.00
CA LEU A 155 -2.47 4.18 -10.10
C LEU A 155 -3.28 5.34 -10.66
N TRP A 156 -2.90 6.59 -10.37
CA TRP A 156 -3.57 7.76 -10.92
C TRP A 156 -3.37 7.85 -12.43
N LEU A 157 -2.14 7.68 -12.94
CA LEU A 157 -1.88 7.65 -14.39
C LEU A 157 -2.57 6.46 -15.07
N PHE A 158 -2.52 5.29 -14.43
CA PHE A 158 -3.19 4.09 -14.90
C PHE A 158 -4.71 4.30 -15.06
N TRP A 159 -5.38 4.77 -14.01
CA TRP A 159 -6.82 5.01 -14.05
C TRP A 159 -7.19 6.20 -14.93
N LEU A 160 -6.33 7.23 -15.01
CA LEU A 160 -6.50 8.33 -15.95
C LEU A 160 -6.53 7.81 -17.39
N ALA A 161 -5.58 6.95 -17.77
CA ALA A 161 -5.54 6.31 -19.08
C ALA A 161 -6.75 5.40 -19.30
N LEU A 162 -7.10 4.55 -18.33
CA LEU A 162 -8.14 3.54 -18.47
C LEU A 162 -9.57 4.13 -18.49
N LEU A 163 -9.81 5.23 -17.76
CA LEU A 163 -11.13 5.86 -17.65
C LEU A 163 -11.34 7.05 -18.58
N ARG A 164 -10.28 7.81 -18.88
CA ARG A 164 -10.36 9.05 -19.67
C ARG A 164 -9.55 9.02 -20.97
N GLY A 165 -8.73 7.99 -21.18
CA GLY A 165 -7.96 7.84 -22.41
C GLY A 165 -8.87 7.68 -23.62
N ARG A 166 -8.53 8.39 -24.71
CA ARG A 166 -9.23 8.33 -26.00
C ARG A 166 -8.59 7.34 -26.98
N GLY A 167 -7.72 6.46 -26.48
CA GLY A 167 -6.84 5.63 -27.32
C GLY A 167 -5.62 6.41 -27.83
N GLY A 168 -4.91 5.85 -28.81
CA GLY A 168 -3.75 6.48 -29.46
C GLY A 168 -2.51 6.64 -28.57
N VAL A 169 -1.44 7.20 -29.15
CA VAL A 169 -0.07 7.30 -28.57
C VAL A 169 -0.06 7.79 -27.12
N ARG A 170 -0.88 8.79 -26.79
CA ARG A 170 -0.96 9.32 -25.43
C ARG A 170 -1.37 8.25 -24.40
N SER A 171 -2.32 7.38 -24.74
CA SER A 171 -2.75 6.32 -23.81
C SER A 171 -1.66 5.27 -23.62
N TRP A 172 -0.92 4.94 -24.69
CA TRP A 172 0.23 4.03 -24.64
C TRP A 172 1.33 4.57 -23.71
N ALA A 173 1.69 5.84 -23.88
CA ALA A 173 2.66 6.50 -23.02
C ALA A 173 2.23 6.50 -21.55
N LEU A 174 0.95 6.78 -21.26
CA LEU A 174 0.45 6.77 -19.88
C LEU A 174 0.55 5.38 -19.23
N PHE A 175 0.25 4.29 -19.96
CA PHE A 175 0.40 2.94 -19.43
C PHE A 175 1.87 2.56 -19.21
N LEU A 176 2.77 2.94 -20.11
CA LEU A 176 4.21 2.72 -19.94
C LEU A 176 4.75 3.48 -18.72
N ILE A 177 4.40 4.76 -18.57
CA ILE A 177 4.81 5.60 -17.43
C ILE A 177 4.19 5.07 -16.12
N ALA A 178 2.92 4.65 -16.13
CA ALA A 178 2.30 4.00 -14.98
C ALA A 178 3.06 2.72 -14.60
N GLY A 179 3.46 1.91 -15.57
CA GLY A 179 4.33 0.76 -15.37
C GLY A 179 5.68 1.11 -14.76
N ALA A 180 6.34 2.15 -15.28
CA ALA A 180 7.62 2.63 -14.76
C ALA A 180 7.51 3.11 -13.30
N LEU A 181 6.47 3.87 -12.96
CA LEU A 181 6.21 4.27 -11.57
C LEU A 181 5.88 3.07 -10.67
N THR A 182 5.20 2.05 -11.19
CA THR A 182 5.00 0.78 -10.49
C THR A 182 6.34 0.06 -10.25
N GLY A 183 7.25 0.05 -11.23
CA GLY A 183 8.62 -0.45 -11.04
C GLY A 183 9.42 0.34 -10.00
N ALA A 184 9.27 1.67 -9.99
CA ALA A 184 9.87 2.50 -8.94
C ALA A 184 9.28 2.16 -7.55
N ALA A 185 7.97 1.93 -7.46
CA ALA A 185 7.33 1.47 -6.22
C ALA A 185 7.83 0.09 -5.77
N MET A 186 8.11 -0.84 -6.70
CA MET A 186 8.74 -2.13 -6.44
C MET A 186 10.15 -1.98 -5.85
N LEU A 187 10.94 -1.05 -6.39
CA LEU A 187 12.26 -0.72 -5.87
C LEU A 187 12.21 0.00 -4.51
N ILE A 188 11.09 0.63 -4.13
CA ILE A 188 10.93 1.17 -2.77
C ILE A 188 10.49 0.05 -1.81
N ARG A 189 9.54 -0.79 -2.23
CA ARG A 189 9.05 -1.93 -1.44
C ARG A 189 8.76 -3.15 -2.32
N PRO A 190 9.29 -4.33 -1.96
CA PRO A 190 9.11 -5.55 -2.75
C PRO A 190 7.66 -6.07 -2.72
N ALA A 191 6.82 -5.59 -1.78
CA ALA A 191 5.40 -5.92 -1.72
C ALA A 191 4.64 -5.60 -3.03
N ALA A 192 5.17 -4.72 -3.90
CA ALA A 192 4.58 -4.40 -5.19
C ALA A 192 5.06 -5.29 -6.36
N ILE A 193 5.87 -6.34 -6.14
CA ILE A 193 6.49 -7.16 -7.21
C ILE A 193 5.50 -7.71 -8.25
N GLY A 194 4.27 -8.05 -7.86
CA GLY A 194 3.22 -8.54 -8.77
C GLY A 194 2.24 -7.46 -9.24
N LEU A 195 2.41 -6.19 -8.84
CA LEU A 195 1.40 -5.15 -9.05
C LEU A 195 1.17 -4.83 -10.53
N SER A 196 2.22 -4.83 -11.37
CA SER A 196 2.07 -4.55 -12.81
C SER A 196 1.24 -5.62 -13.52
N ILE A 197 1.36 -6.89 -13.10
CA ILE A 197 0.53 -8.00 -13.58
C ILE A 197 -0.93 -7.80 -13.15
N MET A 198 -1.17 -7.39 -11.89
CA MET A 198 -2.52 -7.10 -11.41
C MET A 198 -3.16 -5.91 -12.13
N MET A 199 -2.37 -4.90 -12.49
CA MET A 199 -2.81 -3.78 -13.32
C MET A 199 -3.14 -4.24 -14.76
N ALA A 200 -2.34 -5.13 -15.34
CA ALA A 200 -2.63 -5.73 -16.64
C ALA A 200 -3.94 -6.56 -16.60
N LEU A 201 -4.13 -7.38 -15.56
CA LEU A 201 -5.37 -8.12 -15.34
C LEU A 201 -6.56 -7.18 -15.15
N THR A 202 -6.37 -6.07 -14.45
CA THR A 202 -7.40 -5.02 -14.30
C THR A 202 -7.79 -4.44 -15.65
N ILE A 203 -6.85 -4.19 -16.57
CA ILE A 203 -7.17 -3.73 -17.94
C ILE A 203 -7.99 -4.80 -18.67
N LEU A 204 -7.59 -6.07 -18.60
CA LEU A 204 -8.31 -7.15 -19.27
C LEU A 204 -9.77 -7.25 -18.82
N LEU A 205 -10.00 -7.22 -17.51
CA LEU A 205 -11.31 -7.42 -16.89
C LEU A 205 -12.19 -6.15 -16.91
N PHE A 206 -11.60 -4.97 -16.74
CA PHE A 206 -12.33 -3.72 -16.49
C PHE A 206 -12.11 -2.62 -17.54
N ALA A 207 -11.39 -2.86 -18.63
CA ALA A 207 -11.44 -1.93 -19.78
C ALA A 207 -12.87 -1.87 -20.37
N THR A 208 -13.19 -0.77 -21.06
CA THR A 208 -14.51 -0.64 -21.70
C THR A 208 -14.75 -1.78 -22.68
N HIS A 209 -15.99 -2.27 -22.78
CA HIS A 209 -16.35 -3.29 -23.78
C HIS A 209 -16.04 -2.87 -25.22
N ARG A 210 -15.97 -1.56 -25.49
CA ARG A 210 -15.59 -1.00 -26.80
C ARG A 210 -14.10 -1.14 -27.11
N THR A 211 -13.24 -1.44 -26.14
CA THR A 211 -11.81 -1.65 -26.35
C THR A 211 -11.56 -3.08 -26.78
N ALA A 212 -11.03 -3.27 -28.00
CA ALA A 212 -10.67 -4.58 -28.54
C ALA A 212 -9.64 -5.30 -27.66
N LEU A 213 -9.71 -6.64 -27.60
CA LEU A 213 -8.84 -7.47 -26.75
C LEU A 213 -7.35 -7.24 -27.06
N ARG A 214 -6.98 -7.13 -28.34
CA ARG A 214 -5.59 -6.84 -28.76
C ARG A 214 -5.06 -5.55 -28.16
N THR A 215 -5.89 -4.50 -28.10
CA THR A 215 -5.51 -3.22 -27.47
C THR A 215 -5.38 -3.36 -25.96
N ARG A 216 -6.25 -4.14 -25.31
CA ARG A 216 -6.14 -4.42 -23.87
C ARG A 216 -4.85 -5.16 -23.54
N LEU A 217 -4.50 -6.18 -24.33
CA LEU A 217 -3.24 -6.91 -24.20
C LEU A 217 -2.04 -5.99 -24.42
N GLY A 218 -2.09 -5.11 -25.43
CA GLY A 218 -1.04 -4.11 -25.66
C GLY A 218 -0.86 -3.16 -24.47
N TYR A 219 -1.95 -2.65 -23.89
CA TYR A 219 -1.88 -1.82 -22.68
C TYR A 219 -1.34 -2.59 -21.47
N GLY A 220 -1.78 -3.84 -21.27
CA GLY A 220 -1.25 -4.70 -20.21
C GLY A 220 0.26 -4.95 -20.37
N ALA A 221 0.70 -5.27 -21.58
CA ALA A 221 2.10 -5.47 -21.91
C ALA A 221 2.95 -4.21 -21.65
N LEU A 222 2.44 -3.02 -21.96
CA LEU A 222 3.14 -1.76 -21.68
C LEU A 222 3.32 -1.49 -20.18
N VAL A 223 2.30 -1.78 -19.36
CA VAL A 223 2.43 -1.61 -17.90
C VAL A 223 3.49 -2.55 -17.34
N VAL A 224 3.49 -3.82 -17.78
CA VAL A 224 4.50 -4.80 -17.37
C VAL A 224 5.89 -4.40 -17.86
N LEU A 225 6.02 -4.05 -19.16
CA LEU A 225 7.27 -3.58 -19.74
C LEU A 225 7.84 -2.36 -19.00
N GLY A 226 7.01 -1.36 -18.71
CA GLY A 226 7.43 -0.19 -17.94
C GLY A 226 8.01 -0.56 -16.59
N SER A 227 7.40 -1.52 -15.87
CA SER A 227 7.94 -1.97 -14.58
C SER A 227 9.26 -2.72 -14.72
N ILE A 228 9.39 -3.60 -15.73
CA ILE A 228 10.62 -4.36 -16.00
C ILE A 228 11.75 -3.39 -16.34
N LEU A 229 11.53 -2.39 -17.20
CA LEU A 229 12.56 -1.43 -17.60
C LEU A 229 13.17 -0.67 -16.40
N VAL A 230 12.40 -0.47 -15.33
CA VAL A 230 12.87 0.21 -14.11
C VAL A 230 13.56 -0.75 -13.15
N VAL A 231 13.06 -1.99 -13.03
CA VAL A 231 13.60 -2.98 -12.08
C VAL A 231 14.85 -3.68 -12.63
N LEU A 232 14.89 -3.96 -13.93
CA LEU A 232 15.94 -4.75 -14.58
C LEU A 232 17.37 -4.23 -14.34
N PRO A 233 17.66 -2.91 -14.37
CA PRO A 233 19.01 -2.42 -14.11
C PRO A 233 19.54 -2.82 -12.71
N TRP A 234 18.66 -2.82 -11.71
CA TRP A 234 19.02 -3.26 -10.35
C TRP A 234 19.28 -4.76 -10.31
N GLU A 235 18.39 -5.57 -10.88
CA GLU A 235 18.55 -7.02 -10.89
C GLU A 235 19.80 -7.46 -11.67
N ALA A 236 20.09 -6.81 -12.80
CA ALA A 236 21.30 -7.06 -13.58
C ALA A 236 22.57 -6.73 -12.77
N ALA A 237 22.57 -5.63 -12.02
CA ALA A 237 23.71 -5.25 -11.17
C ALA A 237 23.92 -6.24 -10.02
N VAL A 238 22.83 -6.70 -9.39
CA VAL A 238 22.89 -7.74 -8.34
C VAL A 238 23.41 -9.05 -8.92
N HIS A 239 22.88 -9.49 -10.05
CA HIS A 239 23.33 -10.72 -10.70
C HIS A 239 24.81 -10.68 -11.08
N ALA A 240 25.27 -9.56 -11.65
CA ALA A 240 26.68 -9.38 -12.01
C ALA A 240 27.64 -9.42 -10.80
N ARG A 241 27.16 -9.12 -9.58
CA ARG A 241 27.96 -9.11 -8.35
C ARG A 241 27.86 -10.39 -7.53
N THR A 242 26.73 -11.07 -7.59
CA THR A 242 26.41 -12.23 -6.73
C THR A 242 26.37 -13.54 -7.49
N SER A 243 26.27 -13.51 -8.82
CA SER A 243 25.93 -14.66 -9.68
C SER A 243 24.57 -15.31 -9.38
N GLU A 244 23.75 -14.68 -8.53
CA GLU A 244 22.42 -15.17 -8.15
C GLU A 244 21.32 -14.31 -8.79
N ILE A 245 20.16 -14.91 -9.02
CA ILE A 245 18.96 -14.19 -9.44
C ILE A 245 18.14 -13.90 -8.19
N ILE A 246 18.23 -12.66 -7.69
CA ILE A 246 17.52 -12.21 -6.50
C ILE A 246 16.37 -11.28 -6.94
N PRO A 247 15.12 -11.77 -7.01
CA PRO A 247 13.99 -10.96 -7.46
C PRO A 247 13.66 -9.90 -6.40
N LEU A 248 14.16 -8.67 -6.63
CA LEU A 248 14.09 -7.49 -5.76
C LEU A 248 14.76 -7.61 -4.38
N SER A 249 14.61 -8.72 -3.65
CA SER A 249 15.01 -8.86 -2.25
C SER A 249 15.39 -10.29 -1.88
N SER A 250 16.51 -10.47 -1.19
CA SER A 250 16.92 -11.76 -0.59
C SER A 250 16.20 -12.07 0.72
N GLY A 251 15.51 -11.09 1.31
CA GLY A 251 14.79 -11.24 2.58
C GLY A 251 13.44 -11.97 2.49
N GLY A 252 13.02 -12.40 1.29
CA GLY A 252 11.70 -12.99 1.06
C GLY A 252 11.41 -14.23 1.92
N ALA A 253 12.30 -15.22 1.89
CA ALA A 253 12.14 -16.48 2.64
C ALA A 253 12.01 -16.24 4.15
N MET A 254 12.94 -15.47 4.71
CA MET A 254 12.93 -15.07 6.12
C MET A 254 11.64 -14.34 6.52
N THR A 255 11.14 -13.45 5.65
CA THR A 255 9.91 -12.70 5.96
C THR A 255 8.68 -13.62 5.93
N ILE A 256 8.62 -14.60 5.02
CA ILE A 256 7.54 -15.60 5.00
C ILE A 256 7.61 -16.47 6.26
N HIS A 257 8.79 -16.96 6.62
CA HIS A 257 9.02 -17.72 7.86
C HIS A 257 8.56 -16.93 9.10
N ASP A 258 8.95 -15.66 9.21
CA ASP A 258 8.57 -14.80 10.33
C ASP A 258 7.06 -14.64 10.46
N GLY A 259 6.32 -14.59 9.35
CA GLY A 259 4.87 -14.54 9.41
C GLY A 259 4.18 -15.90 9.53
N LEU A 260 4.91 -17.01 9.40
CA LEU A 260 4.42 -18.34 9.79
C LEU A 260 4.65 -18.62 11.27
N THR A 261 5.64 -17.98 11.88
CA THR A 261 6.04 -18.20 13.29
C THR A 261 5.75 -16.99 14.18
N PHE A 262 5.03 -15.98 13.65
CA PHE A 262 4.95 -14.66 14.26
C PHE A 262 4.59 -14.72 15.74
N LEU A 263 3.52 -15.43 16.12
CA LEU A 263 2.97 -15.54 17.49
C LEU A 263 3.92 -16.15 18.50
N VAL A 264 4.81 -17.02 18.03
CA VAL A 264 5.60 -17.93 18.82
C VAL A 264 7.05 -17.45 19.00
N ALA A 265 7.61 -16.78 17.99
CA ALA A 265 8.92 -16.17 18.11
C ALA A 265 8.88 -14.99 19.10
N LEU A 266 9.38 -15.23 20.31
CA LEU A 266 9.54 -14.22 21.36
C LEU A 266 10.53 -13.15 20.87
N LYS A 267 10.01 -11.96 20.61
CA LYS A 267 10.83 -10.74 20.61
C LYS A 267 10.50 -10.02 21.90
N GLU A 268 11.51 -9.47 22.57
CA GLU A 268 11.39 -8.87 23.91
C GLU A 268 10.24 -7.84 24.05
N TYR A 269 9.86 -7.19 22.95
CA TYR A 269 8.80 -6.18 22.90
C TYR A 269 7.38 -6.69 22.57
N ARG A 270 7.20 -7.99 22.27
CA ARG A 270 5.90 -8.56 21.85
C ARG A 270 5.14 -9.14 23.03
N ARG A 271 3.83 -8.85 23.11
CA ARG A 271 2.93 -9.54 24.04
C ARG A 271 2.48 -10.90 23.50
N GLU A 272 2.20 -11.84 24.41
CA GLU A 272 1.52 -13.08 24.08
C GLU A 272 0.10 -12.79 23.56
N VAL A 273 -0.33 -13.58 22.60
CA VAL A 273 -1.68 -13.52 22.03
C VAL A 273 -2.24 -14.92 22.14
N ASN A 274 -3.44 -15.02 22.71
CA ASN A 274 -4.13 -16.29 22.84
C ASN A 274 -4.45 -16.84 21.45
N VAL A 275 -3.88 -17.99 21.11
CA VAL A 275 -4.17 -18.74 19.90
C VAL A 275 -4.45 -20.20 20.25
N PRO A 276 -5.23 -20.91 19.43
CA PRO A 276 -5.48 -22.33 19.66
C PRO A 276 -4.18 -23.12 19.79
N ASP A 277 -4.12 -24.04 20.75
CA ASP A 277 -2.92 -24.84 21.05
C ASP A 277 -2.38 -25.55 19.81
N ASP A 278 -3.28 -26.12 18.98
CA ASP A 278 -2.91 -26.80 17.74
C ASP A 278 -2.23 -25.89 16.71
N VAL A 279 -2.57 -24.59 16.70
CA VAL A 279 -1.90 -23.59 15.87
C VAL A 279 -0.54 -23.22 16.46
N ALA A 280 -0.46 -23.06 17.79
CA ALA A 280 0.79 -22.75 18.47
C ALA A 280 1.83 -23.87 18.28
N ASP A 281 1.42 -25.13 18.42
CA ASP A 281 2.26 -26.31 18.21
C ASP A 281 2.80 -26.36 16.78
N MET A 282 1.95 -26.13 15.78
CA MET A 282 2.38 -26.08 14.38
C MET A 282 3.35 -24.92 14.13
N MET A 283 3.13 -23.75 14.74
CA MET A 283 4.04 -22.61 14.60
C MET A 283 5.40 -22.88 15.27
N TRP A 284 5.43 -23.58 16.40
CA TRP A 284 6.67 -24.06 17.02
C TRP A 284 7.39 -25.08 16.14
N ALA A 285 6.67 -26.06 15.58
CA ALA A 285 7.24 -27.05 14.67
C ALA A 285 7.92 -26.40 13.45
N ILE A 286 7.27 -25.38 12.84
CA ILE A 286 7.88 -24.59 11.76
C ILE A 286 9.11 -23.82 12.28
N HIS A 287 9.03 -23.24 13.48
CA HIS A 287 10.12 -22.45 14.06
C HIS A 287 11.37 -23.29 14.35
N GLU A 288 11.22 -24.52 14.86
CA GLU A 288 12.33 -25.44 15.10
C GLU A 288 13.04 -25.83 13.80
N ARG A 289 12.31 -25.83 12.69
CA ARG A 289 12.81 -26.13 11.35
C ARG A 289 13.36 -24.91 10.62
N ARG A 290 13.69 -23.83 11.33
CA ARG A 290 14.19 -22.56 10.75
C ARG A 290 15.35 -22.75 9.75
N ASN A 291 16.28 -23.65 10.04
CA ASN A 291 17.43 -23.93 9.17
C ASN A 291 17.02 -24.47 7.78
N GLU A 292 15.86 -25.11 7.67
CA GLU A 292 15.31 -25.60 6.40
C GLU A 292 14.58 -24.50 5.61
N THR A 293 14.32 -23.34 6.22
CA THR A 293 13.50 -22.26 5.67
C THR A 293 14.33 -21.05 5.20
N THR A 294 15.63 -21.24 5.01
CA THR A 294 16.56 -20.20 4.51
C THR A 294 16.25 -19.79 3.07
N THR A 295 15.64 -20.67 2.29
CA THR A 295 15.22 -20.42 0.90
C THR A 295 13.70 -20.43 0.77
N THR A 296 13.17 -19.73 -0.24
CA THR A 296 11.74 -19.70 -0.52
C THR A 296 11.18 -21.11 -0.78
N GLY A 297 11.93 -21.96 -1.51
CA GLY A 297 11.55 -23.34 -1.75
C GLY A 297 11.54 -24.19 -0.47
N GLY A 298 12.52 -23.96 0.42
CA GLY A 298 12.57 -24.59 1.73
C GLY A 298 11.36 -24.25 2.61
N VAL A 299 10.98 -22.97 2.66
CA VAL A 299 9.75 -22.51 3.33
C VAL A 299 8.52 -23.24 2.81
N PHE A 300 8.32 -23.28 1.48
CA PHE A 300 7.16 -23.93 0.89
C PHE A 300 7.11 -25.43 1.17
N ARG A 301 8.27 -26.11 1.17
CA ARG A 301 8.37 -27.53 1.50
C ARG A 301 7.96 -27.79 2.95
N VAL A 302 8.54 -27.06 3.91
CA VAL A 302 8.19 -27.19 5.34
C VAL A 302 6.70 -26.92 5.54
N VAL A 303 6.19 -25.82 4.99
CA VAL A 303 4.75 -25.48 5.07
C VAL A 303 3.86 -26.58 4.49
N ALA A 304 4.24 -27.17 3.35
CA ALA A 304 3.46 -28.23 2.73
C ALA A 304 3.45 -29.52 3.56
N GLU A 305 4.56 -29.84 4.23
CA GLU A 305 4.65 -30.98 5.15
C GLU A 305 3.77 -30.75 6.38
N GLU A 306 3.89 -29.60 7.05
CA GLU A 306 3.06 -29.25 8.20
C GLU A 306 1.57 -29.15 7.85
N ALA A 307 1.23 -28.60 6.68
CA ALA A 307 -0.15 -28.53 6.21
C ALA A 307 -0.76 -29.92 5.93
N ARG A 308 0.05 -30.91 5.54
CA ARG A 308 -0.41 -32.31 5.39
C ARG A 308 -0.52 -33.02 6.73
N ALA A 309 0.39 -32.75 7.65
CA ALA A 309 0.39 -33.35 8.99
C ALA A 309 -0.78 -32.84 9.85
N ALA A 310 -1.05 -31.52 9.79
CA ALA A 310 -2.07 -30.86 10.61
C ALA A 310 -2.96 -29.90 9.76
N PRO A 311 -3.79 -30.41 8.83
CA PRO A 311 -4.54 -29.58 7.89
C PRO A 311 -5.54 -28.62 8.57
N ILE A 312 -6.12 -29.02 9.70
CA ILE A 312 -7.05 -28.17 10.47
C ILE A 312 -6.29 -27.01 11.12
N ALA A 313 -5.15 -27.26 11.77
CA ALA A 313 -4.31 -26.24 12.37
C ALA A 313 -3.78 -25.26 11.30
N PHE A 314 -3.36 -25.78 10.14
CA PHE A 314 -2.95 -24.96 9.01
C PHE A 314 -4.09 -24.06 8.50
N GLY A 315 -5.30 -24.60 8.34
CA GLY A 315 -6.48 -23.84 7.98
C GLY A 315 -6.79 -22.72 8.97
N LYS A 316 -6.74 -23.00 10.28
CA LYS A 316 -6.90 -21.99 11.34
C LYS A 316 -5.82 -20.91 11.26
N LEU A 317 -4.54 -21.28 11.07
CA LEU A 317 -3.45 -20.32 10.90
C LEU A 317 -3.71 -19.39 9.72
N MET A 318 -4.11 -19.93 8.55
CA MET A 318 -4.40 -19.12 7.37
C MET A 318 -5.56 -18.13 7.62
N LEU A 319 -6.63 -18.56 8.30
CA LEU A 319 -7.74 -17.67 8.69
C LEU A 319 -7.29 -16.56 9.65
N ILE A 320 -6.45 -16.91 10.64
CA ILE A 320 -5.85 -15.92 11.56
C ILE A 320 -5.01 -14.92 10.77
N LYS A 321 -4.15 -15.36 9.85
CA LYS A 321 -3.32 -14.48 9.01
C LYS A 321 -4.17 -13.55 8.13
N LEU A 322 -5.22 -14.08 7.51
CA LEU A 322 -6.16 -13.30 6.68
C LEU A 322 -6.86 -12.21 7.47
N ALA A 323 -7.40 -12.54 8.65
CA ALA A 323 -8.08 -11.59 9.51
C ALA A 323 -7.10 -10.56 10.10
N ARG A 324 -5.98 -11.03 10.65
CA ARG A 324 -4.97 -10.19 11.32
C ARG A 324 -4.26 -9.25 10.35
N SER A 325 -4.24 -9.51 9.05
CA SER A 325 -3.75 -8.54 8.04
C SER A 325 -4.48 -7.19 8.07
N TRP A 326 -5.70 -7.13 8.64
CA TRP A 326 -6.48 -5.89 8.75
C TRP A 326 -6.27 -5.12 10.05
N TYR A 327 -5.72 -5.72 11.11
CA TYR A 327 -5.61 -5.05 12.41
C TYR A 327 -4.34 -5.37 13.20
N GLY A 328 -3.57 -6.36 12.75
CA GLY A 328 -2.37 -6.82 13.42
C GLY A 328 -1.29 -5.76 13.42
N ILE A 329 -0.67 -5.56 14.58
CA ILE A 329 0.48 -4.68 14.76
C ILE A 329 1.64 -5.50 15.32
N ASP A 330 2.87 -5.06 15.05
CA ASP A 330 4.05 -5.88 15.37
C ASP A 330 4.24 -6.07 16.88
N SER A 331 3.91 -5.06 17.69
CA SER A 331 3.97 -5.10 19.17
C SER A 331 2.84 -5.87 19.84
N ARG A 332 1.71 -6.08 19.12
CA ARG A 332 0.45 -6.68 19.60
C ARG A 332 -0.28 -5.96 20.74
N MET A 333 0.24 -4.85 21.24
CA MET A 333 -0.32 -4.17 22.43
C MET A 333 -1.70 -3.54 22.21
N LEU A 334 -2.00 -3.10 21.00
CA LEU A 334 -3.17 -2.28 20.65
C LEU A 334 -3.98 -2.90 19.50
N GLU A 335 -3.98 -4.24 19.37
CA GLU A 335 -4.70 -4.92 18.29
C GLU A 335 -6.22 -4.73 18.38
N LEU A 336 -6.81 -4.78 19.59
CA LEU A 336 -8.24 -4.56 19.76
C LEU A 336 -8.68 -3.11 19.42
N PRO A 337 -8.05 -2.04 19.95
CA PRO A 337 -8.33 -0.68 19.50
C PRO A 337 -8.14 -0.50 17.99
N THR A 338 -7.08 -1.10 17.43
CA THR A 338 -6.81 -1.07 15.99
C THR A 338 -7.95 -1.72 15.21
N LEU A 339 -8.42 -2.90 15.65
CA LEU A 339 -9.54 -3.62 15.03
C LEU A 339 -10.84 -2.81 15.10
N LEU A 340 -11.15 -2.20 16.23
CA LEU A 340 -12.37 -1.39 16.40
C LEU A 340 -12.37 -0.18 15.46
N ILE A 341 -11.26 0.58 15.43
CA ILE A 341 -11.09 1.71 14.52
C ILE A 341 -11.21 1.25 13.07
N GLN A 342 -10.46 0.20 12.70
CA GLN A 342 -10.47 -0.34 11.35
C GLN A 342 -11.85 -0.84 10.93
N GLY A 343 -12.56 -1.51 11.83
CA GLY A 343 -13.91 -2.03 11.60
C GLY A 343 -14.88 -0.94 11.14
N VAL A 344 -14.83 0.25 11.76
CA VAL A 344 -15.64 1.40 11.34
C VAL A 344 -15.35 1.80 9.89
N TYR A 345 -14.08 1.91 9.50
CA TYR A 345 -13.70 2.20 8.12
C TYR A 345 -14.19 1.12 7.16
N LEU A 346 -13.99 -0.16 7.50
CA LEU A 346 -14.37 -1.28 6.65
C LEU A 346 -15.89 -1.36 6.43
N VAL A 347 -16.70 -1.10 7.46
CA VAL A 347 -18.16 -1.03 7.32
C VAL A 347 -18.58 0.03 6.31
N PHE A 348 -18.02 1.25 6.40
CA PHE A 348 -18.34 2.31 5.44
C PHE A 348 -17.78 2.03 4.04
N ILE A 349 -16.60 1.41 3.93
CA ILE A 349 -16.00 0.99 2.66
C ILE A 349 -16.88 -0.05 1.97
N VAL A 350 -17.39 -1.05 2.69
CA VAL A 350 -18.28 -2.08 2.15
C VAL A 350 -19.60 -1.45 1.69
N TRP A 351 -20.22 -0.60 2.51
CA TRP A 351 -21.43 0.13 2.12
C TRP A 351 -21.19 0.99 0.87
N GLY A 352 -20.14 1.80 0.86
CA GLY A 352 -19.74 2.61 -0.29
C GLY A 352 -19.51 1.77 -1.54
N THR A 353 -18.85 0.63 -1.40
CA THR A 353 -18.58 -0.32 -2.50
C THR A 353 -19.89 -0.82 -3.10
N VAL A 354 -20.85 -1.27 -2.29
CA VAL A 354 -22.16 -1.73 -2.75
C VAL A 354 -22.89 -0.64 -3.53
N TYR A 355 -22.88 0.61 -3.03
CA TYR A 355 -23.47 1.73 -3.76
C TYR A 355 -22.81 1.93 -5.13
N CYS A 356 -21.49 2.02 -5.17
CA CYS A 356 -20.79 2.33 -6.40
C CYS A 356 -20.86 1.20 -7.43
N TRP A 357 -20.89 -0.05 -6.97
CA TRP A 357 -21.10 -1.21 -7.83
C TRP A 357 -22.45 -1.13 -8.54
N ARG A 358 -23.51 -0.76 -7.80
CA ARG A 358 -24.87 -0.57 -8.34
C ARG A 358 -24.96 0.60 -9.33
N GLN A 359 -24.14 1.65 -9.18
CA GLN A 359 -24.11 2.77 -10.14
C GLN A 359 -23.50 2.39 -11.50
N GLY A 360 -22.70 1.31 -11.58
CA GLY A 360 -22.11 0.86 -12.84
C GLY A 360 -21.04 1.80 -13.41
N GLY A 361 -20.87 1.76 -14.74
CA GLY A 361 -20.04 2.71 -15.48
C GLY A 361 -18.56 2.76 -15.07
N ALA A 362 -18.02 3.98 -14.94
CA ALA A 362 -16.63 4.20 -14.52
C ALA A 362 -16.38 3.84 -13.04
N LEU A 363 -17.38 4.08 -12.18
CA LEU A 363 -17.31 3.77 -10.74
C LEU A 363 -17.10 2.27 -10.51
N ARG A 364 -17.96 1.44 -11.10
CA ARG A 364 -17.85 -0.02 -10.98
C ARG A 364 -16.51 -0.56 -11.49
N ARG A 365 -16.03 -0.04 -12.62
CA ARG A 365 -14.73 -0.45 -13.21
C ARG A 365 -13.57 -0.08 -12.29
N MET A 366 -13.54 1.16 -11.79
CA MET A 366 -12.49 1.62 -10.89
C MET A 366 -12.46 0.82 -9.59
N ILE A 367 -13.63 0.57 -9.00
CA ILE A 367 -13.73 -0.11 -7.71
C ILE A 367 -13.46 -1.62 -7.85
N GLY A 368 -13.93 -2.25 -8.91
CA GLY A 368 -13.59 -3.65 -9.19
C GLY A 368 -12.08 -3.85 -9.38
N GLY A 369 -11.42 -2.97 -10.14
CA GLY A 369 -9.97 -3.01 -10.29
C GLY A 369 -9.22 -2.70 -9.00
N ASN A 370 -9.68 -1.73 -8.22
CA ASN A 370 -9.08 -1.42 -6.91
C ASN A 370 -9.21 -2.61 -5.94
N TRP A 371 -10.34 -3.31 -5.91
CA TRP A 371 -10.51 -4.51 -5.08
C TRP A 371 -9.61 -5.66 -5.54
N LEU A 372 -9.34 -5.80 -6.84
CA LEU A 372 -8.35 -6.76 -7.34
C LEU A 372 -6.94 -6.43 -6.83
N ILE A 373 -6.54 -5.15 -6.89
CA ILE A 373 -5.26 -4.68 -6.35
C ILE A 373 -5.19 -4.87 -4.82
N VAL A 374 -6.25 -4.52 -4.10
CA VAL A 374 -6.35 -4.74 -2.64
C VAL A 374 -6.25 -6.23 -2.32
N GLY A 375 -6.92 -7.09 -3.08
CA GLY A 375 -6.85 -8.54 -2.95
C GLY A 375 -5.42 -9.07 -3.13
N TYR A 376 -4.66 -8.51 -4.08
CA TYR A 376 -3.24 -8.81 -4.23
C TYR A 376 -2.42 -8.42 -3.00
N PHE A 377 -2.55 -7.20 -2.49
CA PHE A 377 -1.83 -6.78 -1.27
C PHE A 377 -2.25 -7.59 -0.05
N TRP A 378 -3.52 -7.95 0.06
CA TRP A 378 -4.04 -8.78 1.13
C TRP A 378 -3.49 -10.20 1.08
N GLY A 379 -3.44 -10.80 -0.11
CA GLY A 379 -2.80 -12.09 -0.34
C GLY A 379 -1.31 -12.07 -0.02
N MET A 380 -0.58 -11.06 -0.50
CA MET A 380 0.86 -10.88 -0.19
C MET A 380 1.11 -10.69 1.30
N THR A 381 0.29 -9.90 1.98
CA THR A 381 0.39 -9.68 3.44
C THR A 381 0.12 -10.98 4.21
N SER A 382 -0.88 -11.75 3.77
CA SER A 382 -1.22 -13.04 4.38
C SER A 382 -0.17 -14.11 4.12
N LEU A 383 0.49 -14.09 2.95
CA LEU A 383 1.60 -14.98 2.64
C LEU A 383 2.82 -14.65 3.50
N VAL A 384 3.20 -13.38 3.52
CA VAL A 384 4.42 -12.90 4.15
C VAL A 384 4.18 -12.70 5.65
N VAL A 385 3.73 -11.52 6.09
CA VAL A 385 3.56 -11.18 7.51
C VAL A 385 2.21 -10.47 7.70
N PRO A 386 1.29 -11.01 8.54
CA PRO A 386 -0.09 -10.54 8.64
C PRO A 386 -0.20 -9.27 9.50
N LEU A 387 0.32 -8.16 8.99
CA LEU A 387 0.33 -6.86 9.67
C LEU A 387 -0.42 -5.80 8.86
N LEU A 388 -1.21 -4.98 9.57
CA LEU A 388 -1.94 -3.83 9.01
C LEU A 388 -1.02 -2.87 8.25
N ARG A 389 0.26 -2.76 8.63
CA ARG A 389 1.22 -1.88 7.94
C ARG A 389 1.34 -2.15 6.44
N TYR A 390 1.13 -3.39 6.00
CA TYR A 390 1.18 -3.76 4.58
C TYR A 390 -0.13 -3.49 3.85
N MET A 391 -1.26 -3.46 4.57
CA MET A 391 -2.57 -3.10 4.03
C MET A 391 -2.83 -1.59 4.04
N ALA A 392 -2.19 -0.85 4.95
CA ALA A 392 -2.39 0.59 5.08
C ALA A 392 -2.20 1.36 3.75
N PRO A 393 -1.18 1.10 2.91
CA PRO A 393 -1.02 1.78 1.62
C PRO A 393 -2.18 1.59 0.64
N VAL A 394 -2.96 0.51 0.72
CA VAL A 394 -4.10 0.29 -0.18
C VAL A 394 -5.43 0.76 0.40
N MET A 395 -5.46 1.17 1.67
CA MET A 395 -6.67 1.69 2.31
C MET A 395 -7.17 2.98 1.63
N GLY A 396 -6.29 3.84 1.12
CA GLY A 396 -6.72 5.03 0.37
C GLY A 396 -7.48 4.69 -0.92
N LEU A 397 -7.20 3.52 -1.54
CA LEU A 397 -7.97 3.04 -2.70
C LEU A 397 -9.39 2.61 -2.31
N LEU A 398 -9.53 1.98 -1.14
CA LEU A 398 -10.82 1.57 -0.59
C LEU A 398 -11.64 2.79 -0.16
N MET A 399 -11.00 3.81 0.41
CA MET A 399 -11.65 5.05 0.83
C MET A 399 -12.32 5.79 -0.34
N LEU A 400 -11.91 5.55 -1.59
CA LEU A 400 -12.54 6.13 -2.78
C LEU A 400 -14.03 5.78 -2.91
N THR A 401 -14.52 4.76 -2.19
CA THR A 401 -15.94 4.37 -2.19
C THR A 401 -16.80 5.16 -1.19
N LEU A 402 -16.17 5.86 -0.23
CA LEU A 402 -16.88 6.57 0.85
C LEU A 402 -17.90 7.61 0.39
N PRO A 403 -17.71 8.36 -0.71
CA PRO A 403 -18.76 9.24 -1.22
C PRO A 403 -20.06 8.48 -1.53
N GLY A 404 -19.98 7.19 -1.85
CA GLY A 404 -21.15 6.34 -2.07
C GLY A 404 -22.04 6.19 -0.85
N VAL A 405 -21.49 6.24 0.37
CA VAL A 405 -22.28 6.24 1.62
C VAL A 405 -23.17 7.48 1.66
N TYR A 406 -22.57 8.66 1.47
CA TYR A 406 -23.29 9.94 1.44
C TYR A 406 -24.41 9.96 0.40
N TYR A 407 -24.11 9.56 -0.85
CA TYR A 407 -25.12 9.54 -1.92
C TYR A 407 -26.21 8.49 -1.68
N SER A 408 -25.89 7.36 -1.07
CA SER A 408 -26.90 6.35 -0.71
C SER A 408 -27.87 6.86 0.35
N LEU A 409 -27.40 7.66 1.32
CA LEU A 409 -28.25 8.28 2.34
C LEU A 409 -29.12 9.39 1.74
N ALA A 410 -28.52 10.24 0.89
CA ALA A 410 -29.24 11.32 0.22
C ALA A 410 -30.37 10.80 -0.68
N THR A 411 -30.15 9.70 -1.39
CA THR A 411 -31.17 9.08 -2.25
C THR A 411 -32.30 8.45 -1.45
N ARG A 412 -32.02 7.81 -0.30
CA ARG A 412 -33.05 7.29 0.61
C ARG A 412 -33.96 8.41 1.16
N ARG A 413 -33.37 9.53 1.58
CA ARG A 413 -34.15 10.69 2.09
C ARG A 413 -35.12 11.24 1.05
N ARG A 414 -34.69 11.42 -0.20
CA ARG A 414 -35.55 11.92 -1.28
C ARG A 414 -36.75 11.03 -1.55
N ARG A 415 -36.57 9.70 -1.55
CA ARG A 415 -37.68 8.74 -1.75
C ARG A 415 -38.72 8.81 -0.63
N HIS A 416 -38.26 9.01 0.61
CA HIS A 416 -39.17 9.14 1.74
C HIS A 416 -40.02 10.41 1.65
N THR A 417 -39.43 11.55 1.28
CA THR A 417 -40.17 12.81 1.13
C THR A 417 -41.25 12.71 0.03
N THR A 418 -40.92 12.11 -1.13
CA THR A 418 -41.90 11.93 -2.21
C THR A 418 -43.05 10.97 -1.86
N SER A 419 -42.79 9.94 -1.04
CA SER A 419 -43.82 9.00 -0.59
C SER A 419 -44.81 9.65 0.38
N THR A 420 -44.34 10.57 1.24
CA THR A 420 -45.18 11.27 2.21
C THR A 420 -46.04 12.34 1.54
N THR A 421 -45.53 13.05 0.53
CA THR A 421 -46.34 14.02 -0.23
C THR A 421 -47.38 13.36 -1.14
N ALA A 422 -47.09 12.17 -1.69
CA ALA A 422 -48.03 11.45 -2.55
C ALA A 422 -49.18 10.77 -1.76
N SER A 423 -48.97 10.45 -0.48
CA SER A 423 -50.05 9.96 0.39
C SER A 423 -50.95 11.10 0.85
N ALA A 424 -50.38 12.25 1.21
CA ALA A 424 -51.16 13.43 1.60
C ALA A 424 -52.03 14.02 0.47
N SER A 425 -51.74 13.75 -0.80
CA SER A 425 -52.55 14.21 -1.94
C SER A 425 -53.70 13.29 -2.32
N ASN A 426 -53.80 12.09 -1.72
CA ASN A 426 -54.89 11.14 -1.97
C ASN A 426 -56.01 11.21 -0.91
N ASP A 427 -55.82 12.04 0.13
CA ASP A 427 -56.79 12.21 1.23
C ASP A 427 -57.61 13.52 1.10
N PHE A 428 -57.69 14.12 -0.08
CA PHE A 428 -58.52 15.30 -0.39
C PHE A 428 -59.51 15.05 -1.51
#